data_AF-A0A377ZKG7-F1
#
_entry.id   AF-A0A377ZKG7-F1
#
_cell.length_a   1.000
_cell.length_b   1.000
_cell.length_c   1.000
_cell.angle_alpha   90.00
_cell.angle_beta   90.00
_cell.angle_gamma   90.00
#
_symmetry.space_group_name_H-M   'P 1'
#
loop_
_entity.id
_entity.type
_entity.pdbx_description
1 polymer ?
#
loop_
_entity_poly.entity_id
_entity_poly.type
_entity_poly.pdbx_seq_one_letter_code
_entity_poly.pdbx_strand_id
1 'polypeptide(L)'
;MRRLIRVSLQNQHAIAAISFENCPAKTRMLSDGRVVQGRSVLSHCQIVGEIARALIALYPEPMRSRLFPAGSEMAAAGHDIGKVSPTFAAKIFAACDVNDHRLAGLSAVNPGLETLWGGHAGVSQATAESLHAPRYVPEILGQHHGFIQGSTAGVATLKYSAGRSGLMSVKNSWIS
;
A
#
# COMPACT_ATOMS: atom_id res chain seq x y z
N MET A 1 32.13 31.36 20.09
CA MET A 1 31.80 29.97 19.67
C MET A 1 30.72 29.43 20.60
N ARG A 2 29.46 29.34 20.14
CA ARG A 2 28.35 28.76 20.92
C ARG A 2 28.19 27.30 20.50
N ARG A 3 28.45 26.38 21.43
CA ARG A 3 28.32 24.93 21.24
C ARG A 3 26.81 24.60 21.22
N LEU A 4 26.27 24.24 20.06
CA LEU A 4 24.91 23.75 19.93
C LEU A 4 24.85 22.36 20.57
N ILE A 5 24.16 22.26 21.71
CA ILE A 5 23.84 20.98 22.35
C ILE A 5 22.81 20.30 21.44
N ARG A 6 23.20 19.16 20.85
CA ARG A 6 22.31 18.31 20.07
C ARG A 6 21.35 17.65 21.05
N VAL A 7 20.18 18.25 21.26
CA VAL A 7 19.10 17.61 22.01
C VAL A 7 18.63 16.42 21.19
N SER A 8 18.97 15.22 21.65
CA SER A 8 18.40 13.98 21.13
C SER A 8 16.94 13.94 21.55
N LEU A 9 16.04 14.23 20.62
CA LEU A 9 14.62 13.94 20.78
C LEU A 9 14.46 12.41 20.68
N GLN A 10 14.73 11.71 21.78
CA GLN A 10 14.31 10.33 21.93
C GLN A 10 12.78 10.30 21.94
N ASN A 11 12.21 9.86 20.83
CA ASN A 11 10.77 9.70 20.65
C ASN A 11 10.31 8.50 21.49
N GLN A 12 10.00 8.71 22.77
CA GLN A 12 9.68 7.67 23.76
C GLN A 12 8.32 6.97 23.54
N HIS A 13 7.66 7.21 22.39
CA HIS A 13 6.44 6.51 21.97
C HIS A 13 6.55 6.03 20.51
N ALA A 14 7.71 5.54 20.08
CA ALA A 14 7.81 4.85 18.81
C ALA A 14 7.05 3.52 18.92
N ILE A 15 5.79 3.51 18.49
CA ILE A 15 5.06 2.26 18.24
C ILE A 15 5.89 1.45 17.26
N ALA A 16 6.30 0.24 17.66
CA ALA A 16 7.07 -0.62 16.79
C ALA A 16 6.26 -0.90 15.52
N ALA A 17 6.77 -0.47 14.37
CA ALA A 17 6.13 -0.73 13.09
C ALA A 17 6.07 -2.24 12.84
N ILE A 18 4.97 -2.72 12.26
CA ILE A 18 4.85 -4.11 11.83
C ILE A 18 5.80 -4.31 10.64
N SER A 19 6.69 -5.31 10.71
CA SER A 19 7.53 -5.68 9.56
C SER A 19 6.66 -5.99 8.34
N PHE A 20 7.07 -5.54 7.15
CA PHE A 20 6.34 -5.78 5.90
C PHE A 20 6.11 -7.28 5.62
N GLU A 21 7.01 -8.14 6.11
CA GLU A 21 6.90 -9.61 6.02
C GLU A 21 5.67 -10.15 6.77
N ASN A 22 5.26 -9.43 7.81
CA ASN A 22 4.16 -9.78 8.69
C ASN A 22 2.86 -9.04 8.36
N CYS A 23 2.87 -8.13 7.39
CA CYS A 23 1.67 -7.41 6.95
C CYS A 23 0.68 -8.39 6.29
N PRO A 24 -0.57 -8.45 6.75
CA PRO A 24 -1.56 -9.37 6.20
C PRO A 24 -2.13 -8.89 4.86
N ALA A 25 -2.37 -9.81 3.93
CA ALA A 25 -3.05 -9.51 2.65
C ALA A 25 -4.46 -10.10 2.55
N LYS A 26 -4.71 -11.21 3.26
CA LYS A 26 -5.93 -12.01 3.16
C LYS A 26 -6.35 -12.48 4.55
N THR A 27 -7.63 -12.78 4.70
CA THR A 27 -8.17 -13.59 5.79
C THR A 27 -8.51 -14.99 5.28
N ARG A 28 -8.73 -15.94 6.18
CA ARG A 28 -9.31 -17.24 5.87
C ARG A 28 -10.32 -17.64 6.95
N MET A 29 -11.39 -18.29 6.53
CA MET A 29 -12.37 -18.88 7.45
C MET A 29 -11.94 -20.33 7.76
N LEU A 30 -11.90 -20.67 9.04
CA LEU A 30 -11.64 -22.02 9.52
C LEU A 30 -12.92 -22.85 9.47
N SER A 31 -12.78 -24.18 9.60
CA SER A 31 -13.91 -25.11 9.62
C SER A 31 -14.88 -24.89 10.79
N ASP A 32 -14.41 -24.27 11.88
CA ASP A 32 -15.21 -23.89 13.03
C ASP A 32 -15.90 -22.51 12.89
N GLY A 33 -15.79 -21.89 11.71
CA GLY A 33 -16.41 -20.59 11.41
C GLY A 33 -15.58 -19.38 11.81
N ARG A 34 -14.46 -19.54 12.54
CA ARG A 34 -13.59 -18.41 12.91
C ARG A 34 -12.86 -17.84 11.71
N VAL A 35 -12.69 -16.52 11.67
CA VAL A 35 -11.89 -15.83 10.66
C VAL A 35 -10.51 -15.52 11.23
N VAL A 36 -9.46 -15.97 10.56
CA VAL A 36 -8.07 -15.76 10.98
C VAL A 36 -7.24 -15.13 9.85
N GLN A 37 -6.04 -14.65 10.19
CA GLN A 37 -5.09 -14.14 9.20
C GLN A 37 -4.74 -15.24 8.18
N GLY A 38 -4.78 -14.88 6.91
CA GLY A 38 -4.33 -15.70 5.80
C GLY A 38 -2.89 -15.38 5.40
N ARG A 39 -2.63 -15.29 4.09
CA ARG A 39 -1.31 -14.98 3.54
C ARG A 39 -0.85 -13.56 3.87
N SER A 40 0.46 -13.37 4.00
CA SER A 40 1.08 -12.04 4.06
C SER A 40 1.10 -11.36 2.69
N VAL A 41 1.29 -10.04 2.67
CA VAL A 41 1.48 -9.27 1.43
C VAL A 41 2.67 -9.78 0.65
N LEU A 42 3.82 -9.97 1.30
CA LEU A 42 5.02 -10.50 0.66
C LEU A 42 4.75 -11.83 -0.07
N SER A 43 4.18 -12.82 0.64
CA SER A 43 3.92 -14.14 0.07
C SER A 43 2.89 -14.10 -1.08
N HIS A 44 1.87 -13.24 -0.96
CA HIS A 44 0.88 -13.02 -2.02
C HIS A 44 1.52 -12.41 -3.27
N CYS A 45 2.31 -11.36 -3.11
CA CYS A 45 3.04 -10.70 -4.20
C CYS A 45 4.00 -11.66 -4.90
N GLN A 46 4.76 -12.46 -4.14
CA GLN A 46 5.65 -13.48 -4.71
C GLN A 46 4.88 -14.49 -5.56
N ILE A 47 3.79 -15.07 -5.03
CA ILE A 47 2.97 -16.04 -5.76
C ILE A 47 2.43 -15.43 -7.05
N VAL A 48 1.93 -14.20 -7.01
CA VAL A 48 1.40 -13.52 -8.20
C VAL A 48 2.49 -13.28 -9.23
N GLY A 49 3.69 -12.88 -8.81
CA GLY A 49 4.84 -12.74 -9.71
C GLY A 49 5.25 -14.07 -10.35
N GLU A 50 5.31 -15.14 -9.57
CA GLU A 50 5.62 -16.50 -10.07
C GLU A 50 4.58 -16.97 -11.09
N ILE A 51 3.29 -16.77 -10.79
CA ILE A 51 2.19 -17.11 -11.69
C ILE A 51 2.27 -16.26 -12.96
N ALA A 52 2.49 -14.95 -12.85
CA ALA A 52 2.62 -14.07 -14.00
C ALA A 52 3.76 -14.52 -14.92
N ARG A 53 4.93 -14.85 -14.35
CA ARG A 53 6.07 -15.37 -15.13
C ARG A 53 5.73 -16.67 -15.83
N ALA A 54 5.09 -17.60 -15.14
CA ALA A 54 4.68 -18.88 -15.72
C ALA A 54 3.68 -18.66 -16.87
N LEU A 55 2.68 -17.79 -16.70
CA LEU A 55 1.71 -17.45 -17.73
C LEU A 55 2.35 -16.76 -18.94
N ILE A 56 3.23 -15.79 -18.72
CA ILE A 56 3.99 -15.10 -19.77
C ILE A 56 4.81 -16.11 -20.58
N ALA A 57 5.42 -17.09 -19.92
CA ALA A 57 6.23 -18.12 -20.58
C ALA A 57 5.44 -19.05 -21.50
N LEU A 58 4.11 -19.15 -21.35
CA LEU A 58 3.24 -19.93 -22.24
C LEU A 58 3.03 -19.28 -23.61
N TYR A 59 3.31 -17.98 -23.76
CA TYR A 59 3.14 -17.28 -25.02
C TYR A 59 4.28 -17.60 -26.00
N PRO A 60 4.00 -17.80 -27.29
CA PRO A 60 5.03 -17.92 -28.33
C PRO A 60 5.93 -16.68 -28.34
N GLU A 61 7.21 -16.86 -28.62
CA GLU A 61 8.20 -15.79 -28.42
C GLU A 61 7.91 -14.46 -29.16
N PRO A 62 7.41 -14.47 -30.40
CA PRO A 62 7.03 -13.22 -31.06
C PRO A 62 5.91 -12.47 -30.35
N MET A 63 4.99 -13.17 -29.67
CA MET A 63 3.93 -12.56 -28.88
C MET A 63 4.45 -12.13 -27.51
N ARG A 64 5.22 -13.01 -26.85
CA ARG A 64 5.74 -12.78 -25.51
C ARG A 64 6.56 -11.49 -25.42
N SER A 65 7.52 -11.33 -26.32
CA SER A 65 8.38 -10.13 -26.39
C SER A 65 7.63 -8.83 -26.73
N ARG A 66 6.50 -8.92 -27.44
CA ARG A 66 5.69 -7.74 -27.83
C ARG A 66 4.66 -7.35 -26.77
N LEU A 67 4.10 -8.33 -26.07
CA LEU A 67 3.02 -8.13 -25.09
C LEU A 67 3.56 -7.90 -23.68
N PHE A 68 4.69 -8.52 -23.35
CA PHE A 68 5.24 -8.52 -22.00
C PHE A 68 6.68 -8.03 -22.00
N PRO A 69 6.88 -6.70 -21.87
CA PRO A 69 8.20 -6.14 -21.62
C PRO A 69 8.85 -6.77 -20.38
N ALA A 70 10.19 -6.75 -20.33
CA ALA A 70 10.93 -7.24 -19.17
C ALA A 70 10.43 -6.57 -17.87
N GLY A 71 10.18 -7.38 -16.83
CA GLY A 71 9.65 -6.93 -15.55
C GLY A 71 8.12 -6.86 -15.47
N SER A 72 7.39 -7.34 -16.48
CA SER A 72 5.91 -7.44 -16.44
C SER A 72 5.43 -8.26 -15.24
N GLU A 73 6.13 -9.34 -14.91
CA GLU A 73 5.88 -10.18 -13.75
C GLU A 73 6.11 -9.43 -12.42
N MET A 74 7.06 -8.51 -12.37
CA MET A 74 7.32 -7.67 -11.19
C MET A 74 6.22 -6.61 -11.02
N ALA A 75 5.74 -6.03 -12.11
CA ALA A 75 4.58 -5.14 -12.07
C ALA A 75 3.33 -5.88 -11.55
N ALA A 76 3.08 -7.11 -12.02
CA ALA A 76 1.98 -7.93 -11.50
C ALA A 76 2.18 -8.30 -10.02
N ALA A 77 3.39 -8.69 -9.62
CA ALA A 77 3.72 -8.99 -8.23
C ALA A 77 3.45 -7.78 -7.31
N GLY A 78 3.81 -6.58 -7.77
CA GLY A 78 3.73 -5.34 -7.02
C GLY A 78 2.33 -4.75 -6.86
N HIS A 79 1.29 -5.31 -7.48
CA HIS A 79 -0.07 -4.75 -7.46
C HIS A 79 -0.55 -4.41 -6.04
N ASP A 80 -0.29 -5.30 -5.06
CA ASP A 80 -0.79 -5.18 -3.69
C ASP A 80 0.19 -4.54 -2.69
N ILE A 81 1.27 -3.86 -3.12
CA ILE A 81 2.25 -3.26 -2.18
C ILE A 81 1.61 -2.25 -1.20
N GLY A 82 0.53 -1.57 -1.60
CA GLY A 82 -0.21 -0.64 -0.75
C GLY A 82 -0.97 -1.29 0.41
N LYS A 83 -1.05 -2.63 0.45
CA LYS A 83 -1.52 -3.38 1.62
C LYS A 83 -0.51 -3.38 2.77
N VAL A 84 0.75 -3.04 2.51
CA VAL A 84 1.75 -2.71 3.54
C VAL A 84 1.46 -1.31 4.07
N SER A 85 0.28 -1.12 4.66
CA SER A 85 -0.17 0.15 5.23
C SER A 85 -0.91 -0.09 6.54
N PRO A 86 -0.83 0.86 7.50
CA PRO A 86 -1.51 0.72 8.78
C PRO A 86 -3.02 0.53 8.64
N THR A 87 -3.66 1.24 7.70
CA THR A 87 -5.11 1.17 7.47
C THR A 87 -5.54 -0.20 6.96
N PHE A 88 -4.79 -0.78 6.03
CA PHE A 88 -5.13 -2.11 5.50
C PHE A 88 -4.85 -3.21 6.53
N ALA A 89 -3.74 -3.13 7.27
CA ALA A 89 -3.44 -4.06 8.35
C ALA A 89 -4.52 -4.03 9.45
N ALA A 90 -4.93 -2.83 9.86
CA ALA A 90 -5.99 -2.64 10.85
C ALA A 90 -7.33 -3.21 10.36
N LYS A 91 -7.67 -3.04 9.07
CA LYS A 91 -8.86 -3.66 8.46
C LYS A 91 -8.83 -5.18 8.56
N ILE A 92 -7.70 -5.82 8.25
CA ILE A 92 -7.59 -7.28 8.32
C ILE A 92 -7.68 -7.76 9.76
N PHE A 93 -6.98 -7.14 10.71
CA PHE A 93 -7.04 -7.57 12.10
C PHE A 93 -8.43 -7.38 12.70
N ALA A 94 -9.13 -6.29 12.38
CA ALA A 94 -10.52 -6.10 12.80
C ALA A 94 -11.48 -7.16 12.25
N ALA A 95 -11.18 -7.73 11.08
CA ALA A 95 -11.94 -8.82 10.48
C ALA A 95 -11.56 -10.21 11.03
N CYS A 96 -10.47 -10.33 11.80
CA CYS A 96 -10.03 -11.59 12.38
C CYS A 96 -10.50 -11.67 13.84
N ASP A 97 -11.00 -12.85 14.24
CA ASP A 97 -11.47 -13.12 15.61
C ASP A 97 -10.30 -13.44 16.55
N VAL A 98 -9.37 -12.48 16.70
CA VAL A 98 -8.15 -12.67 17.48
C VAL A 98 -7.73 -11.38 18.20
N ASN A 99 -7.44 -11.51 19.50
CA ASN A 99 -6.68 -10.53 20.27
C ASN A 99 -5.21 -10.57 19.83
N ASP A 100 -4.90 -9.90 18.71
CA ASP A 100 -3.52 -9.74 18.25
C ASP A 100 -2.84 -8.60 18.99
N HIS A 101 -1.72 -8.87 19.68
CA HIS A 101 -0.94 -7.86 20.39
C HIS A 101 -0.47 -6.70 19.49
N ARG A 102 -0.38 -6.92 18.17
CA ARG A 102 -0.07 -5.87 17.17
C ARG A 102 -1.21 -4.85 17.01
N LEU A 103 -2.44 -5.19 17.40
CA LEU A 103 -3.58 -4.25 17.44
C LEU A 103 -3.31 -3.05 18.34
N ALA A 104 -2.52 -3.21 19.40
CA ALA A 104 -2.16 -2.11 20.28
C ALA A 104 -1.49 -0.96 19.51
N GLY A 105 -0.61 -1.30 18.55
CA GLY A 105 0.06 -0.35 17.67
C GLY A 105 -0.83 0.26 16.59
N LEU A 106 -2.02 -0.29 16.38
CA LEU A 106 -3.00 0.18 15.40
C LEU A 106 -4.25 0.79 16.06
N SER A 107 -4.27 0.91 17.38
CA SER A 107 -5.42 1.39 18.16
C SER A 107 -5.90 2.80 17.76
N ALA A 108 -5.00 3.65 17.27
CA ALA A 108 -5.31 5.00 16.79
C ALA A 108 -5.56 5.08 15.26
N VAL A 109 -5.45 3.96 14.54
CA VAL A 109 -5.60 3.93 13.08
C VAL A 109 -7.05 3.69 12.72
N ASN A 110 -7.64 4.61 11.95
CA ASN A 110 -8.96 4.40 11.35
C ASN A 110 -8.80 3.70 9.99
N PRO A 111 -9.21 2.41 9.84
CA PRO A 111 -9.08 1.69 8.57
C PRO A 111 -9.90 2.33 7.45
N GLY A 112 -10.98 3.03 7.78
CA GLY A 112 -11.87 3.68 6.83
C GLY A 112 -11.23 4.84 6.07
N LEU A 113 -10.14 5.42 6.59
CA LEU A 113 -9.42 6.50 5.88
C LEU A 113 -8.93 6.06 4.51
N GLU A 114 -8.72 4.76 4.29
CA GLU A 114 -8.16 4.34 3.02
C GLU A 114 -9.07 4.55 1.81
N THR A 115 -10.38 4.68 2.02
CA THR A 115 -11.31 4.94 0.92
C THR A 115 -11.13 6.33 0.31
N LEU A 116 -10.63 7.30 1.09
CA LEU A 116 -10.42 8.69 0.64
C LEU A 116 -9.31 8.83 -0.40
N TRP A 117 -8.42 7.84 -0.49
CA TRP A 117 -7.28 7.85 -1.41
C TRP A 117 -7.25 6.59 -2.31
N GLY A 118 -8.42 6.00 -2.59
CA GLY A 118 -8.50 4.91 -3.56
C GLY A 118 -8.20 3.50 -3.02
N GLY A 119 -8.24 3.32 -1.71
CA GLY A 119 -7.89 2.07 -1.03
C GLY A 119 -6.44 1.65 -1.23
N HIS A 120 -6.13 0.39 -0.92
CA HIS A 120 -4.78 -0.15 -1.14
C HIS A 120 -4.26 -0.02 -2.58
N ALA A 121 -5.11 0.04 -3.60
CA ALA A 121 -4.67 0.27 -4.98
C ALA A 121 -4.11 1.68 -5.18
N GLY A 122 -4.80 2.71 -4.68
CA GLY A 122 -4.28 4.07 -4.68
C GLY A 122 -2.99 4.21 -3.85
N VAL A 123 -2.91 3.51 -2.70
CA VAL A 123 -1.65 3.44 -1.92
C VAL A 123 -0.54 2.72 -2.70
N SER A 124 -0.85 1.66 -3.46
CA SER A 124 0.14 0.98 -4.32
C SER A 124 0.70 1.91 -5.38
N GLN A 125 -0.16 2.68 -6.06
CA GLN A 125 0.26 3.68 -7.03
C GLN A 125 1.18 4.72 -6.38
N ALA A 126 0.73 5.36 -5.30
CA ALA A 126 1.52 6.37 -4.59
C ALA A 126 2.87 5.84 -4.10
N THR A 127 2.89 4.57 -3.65
CA THR A 127 4.13 3.91 -3.22
C THR A 127 5.08 3.72 -4.41
N ALA A 128 4.59 3.22 -5.54
CA ALA A 128 5.40 3.03 -6.74
C ALA A 128 5.92 4.35 -7.33
N GLU A 129 5.11 5.42 -7.29
CA GLU A 129 5.55 6.78 -7.63
C GLU A 129 6.70 7.24 -6.73
N SER A 130 6.56 7.06 -5.41
CA SER A 130 7.60 7.45 -4.44
C SER A 130 8.91 6.65 -4.60
N LEU A 131 8.82 5.41 -5.06
CA LEU A 131 9.96 4.55 -5.37
C LEU A 131 10.57 4.83 -6.75
N HIS A 132 10.06 5.82 -7.48
CA HIS A 132 10.49 6.16 -8.85
C HIS A 132 10.42 4.96 -9.80
N ALA A 133 9.38 4.14 -9.65
CA ALA A 133 9.13 3.02 -10.56
C ALA A 133 8.97 3.52 -12.02
N PRO A 134 9.23 2.67 -13.03
CA PRO A 134 9.10 3.05 -14.42
C PRO A 134 7.72 3.66 -14.73
N ARG A 135 7.69 4.66 -15.63
CA ARG A 135 6.55 5.57 -15.90
C ARG A 135 5.14 4.96 -15.78
N TYR A 136 4.90 3.77 -16.34
CA TYR A 136 3.57 3.16 -16.37
C TYR A 136 3.27 2.21 -15.21
N VAL A 137 4.29 1.77 -14.47
CA VAL A 137 4.15 0.82 -13.37
C VAL A 137 3.22 1.36 -12.27
N PRO A 138 3.33 2.62 -11.80
CA PRO A 138 2.42 3.11 -10.78
C PRO A 138 0.96 3.10 -11.20
N GLU A 139 0.67 3.49 -12.44
CA GLU A 139 -0.69 3.48 -13.00
C GLU A 139 -1.23 2.04 -13.12
N ILE A 140 -0.40 1.11 -13.61
CA ILE A 140 -0.75 -0.32 -13.70
C ILE A 140 -1.11 -0.88 -12.31
N LEU A 141 -0.32 -0.58 -11.29
CA LEU A 141 -0.58 -0.97 -9.90
C LEU A 141 -1.87 -0.33 -9.37
N GLY A 142 -2.09 0.96 -9.62
CA GLY A 142 -3.27 1.70 -9.17
C GLY A 142 -4.59 1.21 -9.76
N GLN A 143 -4.54 0.59 -10.94
CA GLN A 143 -5.72 0.15 -11.69
C GLN A 143 -6.02 -1.35 -11.55
N HIS A 144 -5.36 -2.09 -10.65
CA HIS A 144 -5.50 -3.56 -10.59
C HIS A 144 -6.91 -4.06 -10.23
N HIS A 145 -7.82 -3.18 -9.79
CA HIS A 145 -9.25 -3.48 -9.59
C HIS A 145 -10.14 -3.10 -10.79
N GLY A 146 -9.53 -2.74 -11.93
CA GLY A 146 -10.22 -2.48 -13.20
C GLY A 146 -10.60 -1.01 -13.48
N PHE A 147 -10.14 -0.05 -12.67
CA PHE A 147 -10.45 1.38 -12.84
C PHE A 147 -9.41 2.29 -12.18
N ILE A 148 -9.29 3.53 -12.66
CA ILE A 148 -8.49 4.58 -12.01
C ILE A 148 -9.15 4.94 -10.68
N GLN A 149 -8.42 4.73 -9.59
CA GLN A 149 -8.86 5.17 -8.27
C GLN A 149 -8.68 6.69 -8.15
N GLY A 150 -9.76 7.44 -7.84
CA GLY A 150 -9.69 8.90 -7.63
C GLY A 150 -10.22 9.78 -8.77
N SER A 151 -10.97 9.24 -9.75
CA SER A 151 -11.66 10.03 -10.79
C SER A 151 -12.97 10.70 -10.33
N THR A 152 -13.04 11.13 -9.07
CA THR A 152 -13.73 12.38 -8.72
C THR A 152 -12.65 13.43 -8.45
N ALA A 153 -12.20 14.10 -9.50
CA ALA A 153 -11.46 15.37 -9.49
C ALA A 153 -10.65 15.66 -8.19
N GLY A 154 -9.54 14.96 -8.02
CA GLY A 154 -8.63 15.23 -6.91
C GLY A 154 -7.35 14.44 -7.05
N VAL A 155 -6.42 14.95 -7.85
CA VAL A 155 -5.01 14.53 -7.76
C VAL A 155 -4.59 14.80 -6.32
N ALA A 156 -4.59 13.77 -5.48
CA ALA A 156 -3.95 13.83 -4.18
C ALA A 156 -2.44 13.91 -4.44
N THR A 157 -1.99 15.13 -4.73
CA THR A 157 -0.57 15.46 -4.65
C THR A 157 -0.18 15.21 -3.21
N LEU A 158 0.52 14.10 -2.95
CA LEU A 158 1.22 13.88 -1.69
C LEU A 158 2.28 14.98 -1.57
N LYS A 159 1.88 16.14 -1.06
CA LYS A 159 2.82 17.18 -0.64
C LYS A 159 3.54 16.63 0.59
N TYR A 160 4.72 16.09 0.37
CA TYR A 160 5.69 15.82 1.41
C TYR A 160 5.98 17.16 2.12
N SER A 161 5.47 17.35 3.34
CA SER A 161 5.77 18.55 4.11
C SER A 161 7.15 18.41 4.76
N ALA A 162 8.20 18.66 3.97
CA ALA A 162 9.46 19.10 4.54
C ALA A 162 9.22 20.53 5.10
N GLY A 163 9.31 20.68 6.42
CA GLY A 163 8.81 21.86 7.12
C GLY A 163 9.42 23.19 6.70
N ARG A 164 8.58 24.23 6.70
CA ARG A 164 8.77 25.53 7.38
C ARG A 164 7.53 26.42 7.16
N SER A 165 7.01 26.92 8.29
CA SER A 165 6.23 28.17 8.46
C SER A 165 5.04 28.48 7.54
N GLY A 166 3.85 28.56 8.14
CA GLY A 166 2.91 29.66 7.85
C GLY A 166 1.64 29.32 7.07
N LEU A 167 0.50 29.49 7.78
CA LEU A 167 -0.89 29.64 7.34
C LEU A 167 -1.62 28.44 6.70
N MET A 168 -2.52 27.87 7.51
CA MET A 168 -3.75 27.21 7.05
C MET A 168 -4.59 28.18 6.21
N SER A 169 -4.99 27.73 5.02
CA SER A 169 -6.21 28.24 4.37
C SER A 169 -6.82 27.12 3.54
N VAL A 170 -7.82 26.46 4.11
CA VAL A 170 -8.73 25.59 3.36
C VAL A 170 -9.77 26.50 2.70
N LYS A 171 -9.83 26.50 1.36
CA LYS A 171 -11.00 27.00 0.62
C LYS A 171 -11.49 25.88 -0.28
N ASN A 172 -12.58 25.25 0.13
CA ASN A 172 -13.46 24.50 -0.76
C ASN A 172 -14.36 25.52 -1.46
N SER A 173 -14.33 25.56 -2.79
CA SER A 173 -15.38 26.18 -3.59
C SER A 173 -15.77 25.20 -4.69
N TRP A 174 -17.04 24.78 -4.61
CA TRP A 174 -17.83 24.11 -5.63
C TRP A 174 -17.85 24.88 -6.96
N ILE A 175 -18.40 24.23 -8.02
CA ILE A 175 -18.77 24.71 -9.39
C ILE A 175 -17.80 24.12 -10.46
N SER A 176 -18.22 23.44 -11.55
CA SER A 176 -19.51 23.31 -12.24
C SER A 176 -19.84 21.85 -12.59
#